data_AF-A0A9N8DXF1-F1
#
_entry.id   AF-A0A9N8DXF1-F1
#
_cell.length_a   1.000
_cell.length_b   1.000
_cell.length_c   1.000
_cell.angle_alpha   90.00
_cell.angle_beta   90.00
_cell.angle_gamma   90.00
#
_symmetry.space_group_name_H-M   'P 1'
#
loop_
_entity.id
_entity.type
_entity.pdbx_description
1 polymer ?
#
loop_
_entity_poly.entity_id
_entity_poly.type
_entity_poly.pdbx_seq_one_letter_code
_entity_poly.pdbx_strand_id
1 'polypeptide(L)' 'MGEEDGKATHYEDYDWDELPKDAQDAATALGYDKDMWDNDGKPPSDDKDWEELTNDERKAAETLGYTEENWDEGGGFCCC' A
#
# COMPACT_ATOMS: atom_id res chain seq x y z
N MET A 1 -2.67 29.00 6.18
CA MET A 1 -2.99 27.93 5.23
C MET A 1 -1.72 27.10 5.09
N GLY A 2 -1.48 26.26 6.09
CA GLY A 2 -0.46 25.22 6.06
C GLY A 2 -1.27 23.97 6.36
N GLU A 3 -1.81 23.40 5.29
CA GLU A 3 -2.50 22.13 5.25
C GLU A 3 -1.41 21.06 5.44
N GLU A 4 -1.22 20.67 6.70
CA GLU A 4 -0.35 19.56 7.11
C GLU A 4 -1.18 18.27 6.96
N ASP A 5 -1.59 17.98 5.73
CA ASP A 5 -2.35 16.79 5.40
C ASP A 5 -1.37 15.61 5.35
N GLY A 6 -1.70 14.60 6.15
CA GLY A 6 -0.98 13.34 6.24
C GLY A 6 -0.72 12.79 4.85
N LYS A 7 0.57 12.71 4.50
CA LYS A 7 0.99 11.99 3.30
C LYS A 7 0.82 10.50 3.55
N ALA A 8 -0.40 10.01 3.35
CA ALA A 8 -0.59 8.73 2.68
C ALA A 8 0.24 8.75 1.38
N THR A 9 0.68 7.59 0.96
CA THR A 9 2.06 7.28 0.62
C THR A 9 2.64 8.11 -0.52
N HIS A 10 3.96 8.35 -0.50
CA HIS A 10 4.58 9.17 -1.54
C HIS A 10 4.54 8.49 -2.93
N TYR A 11 4.20 7.20 -3.00
CA TYR A 11 4.47 6.35 -4.15
C TYR A 11 3.26 6.06 -5.03
N GLU A 12 2.05 6.29 -4.55
CA GLU A 12 0.78 6.06 -5.27
C GLU A 12 0.57 7.02 -6.47
N ASP A 13 1.34 8.11 -6.57
CA ASP A 13 1.35 9.00 -7.75
C ASP A 13 2.44 8.62 -8.79
N TYR A 14 3.32 7.66 -8.46
CA TYR A 14 4.41 7.22 -9.32
C TYR A 14 4.08 5.91 -10.02
N ASP A 15 4.47 5.79 -11.29
CA ASP A 15 4.43 4.52 -12.01
C ASP A 15 5.36 3.50 -11.32
N TRP A 16 5.04 2.21 -11.45
CA TRP A 16 5.84 1.13 -10.88
C TRP A 16 7.31 1.20 -11.29
N ASP A 17 7.60 1.61 -12.53
CA ASP A 17 8.98 1.78 -13.04
C ASP A 17 9.73 2.94 -12.37
N GLU A 18 9.04 3.91 -11.78
CA GLU A 18 9.61 5.04 -11.06
C GLU A 18 9.84 4.72 -9.56
N LEU A 19 9.22 3.65 -9.06
CA LEU A 19 9.46 3.18 -7.71
C LEU A 19 10.89 2.69 -7.51
N PRO A 20 11.49 2.94 -6.33
CA PRO A 20 12.74 2.30 -5.97
C PRO A 20 12.59 0.78 -5.93
N LYS A 21 13.68 0.07 -6.19
CA LYS A 21 13.70 -1.40 -6.23
C LYS A 21 13.11 -2.01 -4.95
N ASP A 22 13.40 -1.43 -3.80
CA ASP A 22 12.87 -1.87 -2.50
C ASP A 22 11.34 -1.74 -2.40
N ALA A 23 10.76 -0.69 -2.97
CA ALA A 23 9.31 -0.49 -3.04
C ALA A 23 8.65 -1.46 -4.02
N GLN A 24 9.26 -1.72 -5.19
CA GLN A 24 8.75 -2.71 -6.13
C GLN A 24 8.73 -4.11 -5.51
N ASP A 25 9.82 -4.52 -4.83
CA ASP A 25 9.90 -5.82 -4.14
C ASP A 25 8.84 -5.91 -3.02
N ALA A 26 8.64 -4.81 -2.28
CA ALA A 26 7.60 -4.72 -1.26
C ALA A 26 6.18 -4.84 -1.86
N ALA A 27 5.86 -4.08 -2.90
CA ALA A 27 4.57 -4.13 -3.58
C ALA A 27 4.33 -5.53 -4.19
N THR A 28 5.36 -6.15 -4.76
CA THR A 28 5.29 -7.54 -5.26
C THR A 28 5.01 -8.53 -4.12
N ALA A 29 5.61 -8.34 -2.95
CA ALA A 29 5.36 -9.18 -1.77
C ALA A 29 3.91 -9.05 -1.26
N LEU A 30 3.29 -7.88 -1.43
CA LEU A 30 1.88 -7.61 -1.19
C LEU A 30 0.96 -8.15 -2.31
N GLY A 31 1.53 -8.67 -3.39
CA GLY A 31 0.77 -9.18 -4.54
C GLY A 31 0.34 -8.10 -5.53
N TYR A 32 0.87 -6.88 -5.43
CA TYR A 32 0.75 -5.89 -6.51
C TYR A 32 1.65 -6.31 -7.68
N ASP A 33 1.07 -6.36 -8.86
CA ASP A 33 1.80 -6.44 -10.12
C ASP A 33 2.01 -5.04 -10.70
N LYS A 34 3.02 -4.88 -11.58
CA LYS A 34 3.24 -3.64 -12.34
C LYS A 34 1.97 -3.09 -12.96
N ASP A 35 1.22 -3.96 -13.64
CA ASP A 35 -0.01 -3.58 -14.33
C ASP A 35 -1.10 -3.16 -13.33
N MET A 36 -1.17 -3.81 -12.17
CA MET A 36 -2.09 -3.43 -11.10
C MET A 36 -1.70 -2.09 -10.50
N TRP A 37 -0.42 -1.88 -10.19
CA TRP A 37 0.05 -0.60 -9.66
C TRP A 37 -0.25 0.56 -10.61
N ASP A 38 0.08 0.42 -11.89
CA ASP A 38 -0.13 1.47 -12.90
C ASP A 38 -1.62 1.67 -13.28
N ASN A 39 -2.51 0.71 -12.97
CA ASN A 39 -3.96 0.78 -13.28
C ASN A 39 -4.85 0.90 -12.03
N ASP A 40 -4.32 1.24 -10.85
CA ASP A 40 -5.08 1.21 -9.58
C ASP A 40 -5.80 -0.14 -9.35
N GLY A 41 -5.15 -1.21 -9.81
CA GLY A 41 -5.56 -2.59 -9.60
C GLY A 41 -5.37 -2.99 -8.14
N LYS A 42 -6.37 -3.69 -7.61
CA LYS A 42 -6.40 -4.11 -6.21
C LYS A 42 -5.86 -5.54 -6.10
N PRO A 43 -4.73 -5.77 -5.40
CA PRO A 43 -4.22 -7.10 -5.19
C PRO A 43 -5.12 -7.86 -4.20
N PRO A 44 -5.00 -9.19 -4.13
CA PRO A 44 -5.74 -9.99 -3.15
C PRO A 44 -5.40 -9.67 -1.68
N SER A 45 -4.34 -8.90 -1.43
CA SER A 45 -3.99 -8.42 -0.10
C SER A 45 -4.66 -7.10 0.26
N ASP A 46 -5.19 -6.34 -0.71
CA ASP A 46 -6.02 -5.16 -0.45
C ASP A 46 -7.41 -5.54 0.10
N ASP A 47 -7.90 -6.73 -0.26
CA ASP A 47 -9.09 -7.33 0.36
C ASP A 47 -8.84 -7.84 1.80
N LYS A 48 -7.61 -7.72 2.32
CA LYS A 48 -7.23 -8.16 3.66
C LYS A 48 -6.90 -6.96 4.54
N ASP A 49 -7.35 -7.02 5.79
CA ASP A 49 -6.96 -6.05 6.79
C ASP A 49 -5.47 -6.23 7.16
N TRP A 50 -4.86 -5.20 7.73
CA TRP A 50 -3.43 -5.25 8.12
C TRP A 50 -3.12 -6.43 9.06
N GLU A 51 -4.08 -6.81 9.89
CA GLU A 51 -3.99 -7.97 10.80
C GLU A 51 -4.04 -9.33 10.09
N GLU A 52 -4.62 -9.38 8.89
CA GLU A 52 -4.67 -10.57 8.03
C GLU A 52 -3.45 -10.71 7.11
N LEU A 53 -2.68 -9.63 6.94
CA LEU A 53 -1.40 -9.67 6.22
C LEU A 53 -0.35 -10.51 6.96
N THR A 54 0.48 -11.20 6.19
CA THR A 54 1.64 -11.91 6.73
C THR A 54 2.71 -10.93 7.23
N ASN A 55 3.63 -11.42 8.08
CA ASN A 55 4.74 -10.59 8.56
C ASN A 55 5.58 -9.98 7.42
N ASP A 56 5.76 -10.71 6.32
CA ASP A 56 6.51 -10.24 5.16
C ASP A 56 5.74 -9.14 4.41
N GLU A 57 4.43 -9.31 4.22
CA GLU A 57 3.53 -8.31 3.63
C GLU A 57 3.49 -7.01 4.45
N ARG A 58 3.31 -7.10 5.77
CA ARG A 58 3.31 -5.91 6.63
C ARG A 58 4.63 -5.16 6.56
N LYS A 59 5.75 -5.87 6.59
CA LYS A 59 7.07 -5.27 6.49
C LYS A 59 7.30 -4.60 5.14
N ALA A 60 6.75 -5.17 4.08
CA ALA A 60 6.71 -4.55 2.76
C ALA A 60 5.87 -3.27 2.76
N ALA A 61 4.67 -3.31 3.31
CA ALA A 61 3.81 -2.15 3.46
C ALA A 61 4.49 -1.03 4.29
N GLU A 62 5.16 -1.37 5.39
CA GLU A 62 5.99 -0.43 6.17
C GLU A 62 7.13 0.17 5.34
N THR A 63 7.74 -0.61 4.43
CA THR A 63 8.81 -0.15 3.53
C THR A 63 8.28 0.85 2.50
N LEU A 64 7.03 0.68 2.07
CA LEU A 64 6.30 1.60 1.20
C LEU A 64 5.78 2.84 1.95
N GLY A 65 5.82 2.82 3.28
CA GLY A 65 5.34 3.90 4.15
C GLY A 65 3.89 3.76 4.58
N TYR A 66 3.25 2.62 4.32
CA TYR A 66 1.97 2.27 4.91
C TYR A 66 2.16 1.82 6.36
N THR A 67 1.24 2.25 7.22
CA THR A 67 1.10 1.78 8.60
C THR A 67 -0.22 1.05 8.75
N GLU A 68 -0.39 0.29 9.84
CA GLU A 68 -1.67 -0.35 10.19
C GLU A 68 -2.85 0.63 10.07
N GLU A 69 -2.70 1.83 10.65
CA GLU A 69 -3.71 2.89 10.54
C GLU A 69 -3.95 3.28 9.08
N ASN A 70 -2.92 3.56 8.27
CA ASN A 70 -3.12 4.02 6.89
C ASN A 70 -3.63 2.91 5.95
N TRP A 71 -3.30 1.65 6.25
CA TRP A 71 -3.74 0.49 5.48
C TRP A 71 -5.24 0.23 5.72
N ASP A 72 -5.65 0.23 6.99
CA ASP A 72 -7.04 0.01 7.40
C ASP A 72 -7.93 1.23 7.12
N GLU A 73 -7.39 2.45 7.20
CA GLU A 73 -8.12 3.70 6.95
C GLU A 73 -8.52 3.88 5.47
N GLY A 74 -7.78 3.27 4.53
CA GLY A 74 -8.17 3.18 3.12
C GLY A 74 -9.31 2.19 2.85
N GLY A 75 -9.52 1.25 3.77
CA GLY A 75 -10.62 0.28 3.81
C GLY A 75 -11.82 0.80 4.58
N GLY A 76 -12.26 2.03 4.32
CA GLY A 76 -13.43 2.62 4.95
C GLY A 76 -14.72 1.87 4.61
N PHE A 77 -14.98 0.73 5.25
CA PHE A 77 -16.14 0.43 6.09
C PHE A 77 -16.08 -1.02 6.61
N CYS A 78 -15.31 -1.29 7.68
CA CYS A 78 -15.59 -2.51 8.46
C CYS A 78 -16.95 -2.36 9.17
N CYS A 79 -17.75 -3.40 8.98
CA CYS A 79 -19.17 -3.59 9.25
C CYS A 79 -19.61 -3.19 10.68
N CYS A 80 -20.78 -2.52 10.77
CA CYS A 80 -21.72 -2.79 11.87
C CYS A 80 -22.78 -3.78 11.38
#